data_AF-A0AA42B0Q6-F1
#
_entry.id   AF-A0AA42B0Q6-F1
#
_cell.length_a   1.000
_cell.length_b   1.000
_cell.length_c   1.000
_cell.angle_alpha   90.00
_cell.angle_beta   90.00
_cell.angle_gamma   90.00
#
_symmetry.space_group_name_H-M   'P 1'
#
loop_
_entity.id
_entity.type
_entity.pdbx_description
1 polymer ?
#
loop_
_entity_poly.entity_id
_entity_poly.type
_entity_poly.pdbx_seq_one_letter_code
_entity_poly.pdbx_strand_id
1 'polypeptide(L)'
;MHIASAKDNNPKIGTSRYYGLLNEIWLLDYHCIRIHVFFCDWVDSGYGVKTDELGYKLVDLYRLGHKKDPFILAAQANQVFYVKEQGNSGGLLFYRVLERLY
;
A
#
# COMPACT_ATOMS: atom_id res chain seq x y z
N MET A 1 3.18 -14.91 4.52
CA MET A 1 3.60 -14.65 5.93
C MET A 1 2.50 -13.80 6.59
N HIS A 2 2.20 -13.97 7.88
CA HIS A 2 1.00 -13.40 8.51
C HIS A 2 1.26 -12.03 9.17
N ILE A 3 0.39 -11.04 8.92
CA ILE A 3 0.25 -9.90 9.82
C ILE A 3 -0.76 -10.29 10.90
N ALA A 4 -0.30 -10.42 12.13
CA ALA A 4 -1.16 -10.33 13.30
C ALA A 4 -0.88 -8.97 13.94
N SER A 5 -1.89 -8.10 13.97
CA SER A 5 -1.85 -6.94 14.86
C SER A 5 -2.14 -7.45 16.28
N ALA A 6 -1.44 -6.93 17.29
CA ALA A 6 -1.69 -7.29 18.70
C ALA A 6 -3.13 -6.98 19.18
N LYS A 7 -3.97 -6.37 18.33
CA LYS A 7 -5.39 -6.08 18.57
C LYS A 7 -6.36 -6.83 17.66
N ASP A 8 -5.87 -7.74 16.82
CA ASP A 8 -6.73 -8.50 15.91
C ASP A 8 -7.35 -9.71 16.64
N ASN A 9 -8.61 -9.54 17.06
CA ASN A 9 -9.38 -10.60 17.72
C ASN A 9 -10.01 -11.59 16.72
N ASN A 10 -9.86 -11.38 15.41
CA ASN A 10 -10.41 -12.27 14.39
C ASN A 10 -9.49 -12.31 13.15
N PRO A 11 -8.33 -12.98 13.24
CA PRO A 11 -7.37 -13.06 12.16
C PRO A 11 -8.01 -13.75 10.95
N LYS A 12 -8.34 -12.97 9.92
CA LYS A 12 -8.80 -13.53 8.64
C LYS A 12 -7.58 -14.04 7.89
N ILE A 13 -7.48 -15.35 7.76
CA ILE A 13 -6.47 -16.01 6.92
C ILE A 13 -6.81 -15.70 5.46
N GLY A 14 -6.17 -14.68 4.92
CA GLY A 14 -6.22 -14.33 3.51
C GLY A 14 -4.92 -13.63 3.12
N THR A 15 -4.46 -13.84 1.90
CA THR A 15 -3.42 -13.02 1.26
C THR A 15 -3.96 -11.61 1.06
N SER A 16 -4.02 -10.82 2.12
CA SER A 16 -4.48 -9.43 2.08
C SER A 16 -3.38 -8.56 1.47
N ARG A 17 -3.57 -8.17 0.22
CA ARG A 17 -2.72 -7.19 -0.46
C ARG A 17 -3.08 -5.79 0.02
N TYR A 18 -2.08 -5.02 0.42
CA TYR A 18 -2.25 -3.60 0.76
C TYR A 18 -1.70 -2.73 -0.35
N TYR A 19 -2.37 -1.61 -0.56
CA TYR A 19 -2.06 -0.65 -1.59
C TYR A 19 -1.81 0.70 -0.91
N GLY A 20 -0.71 1.35 -1.25
CA GLY A 20 -0.38 2.63 -0.63
C GLY A 20 0.48 3.51 -1.52
N LEU A 21 0.37 4.80 -1.29
CA LEU A 21 1.20 5.80 -1.96
C LEU A 21 2.54 5.87 -1.24
N LEU A 22 3.65 5.74 -1.99
CA LEU A 22 4.97 6.02 -1.43
C LEU A 22 5.12 7.53 -1.22
N ASN A 23 5.27 7.94 0.03
CA ASN A 23 5.52 9.34 0.38
C ASN A 23 7.02 9.62 0.48
N GLU A 24 7.73 8.81 1.26
CA GLU A 24 9.15 9.04 1.52
C GLU A 24 9.94 7.73 1.54
N ILE A 25 11.22 7.83 1.17
CA ILE A 25 12.19 6.73 1.27
C ILE A 25 13.19 7.11 2.36
N TRP A 26 13.24 6.32 3.41
CA TRP A 26 14.11 6.50 4.55
C TRP A 26 15.25 5.49 4.47
N LEU A 27 16.47 5.94 4.75
CA LEU A 27 17.64 5.09 4.90
C LEU A 27 18.01 5.07 6.39
N LEU A 28 17.85 3.90 7.02
CA LEU A 28 18.34 3.68 8.37
C LEU A 28 19.77 3.17 8.26
N ASP A 29 20.74 3.98 8.71
CA ASP A 29 22.16 3.65 8.71
C ASP A 29 22.59 3.29 10.14
N TYR A 30 22.81 2.00 10.40
CA TYR A 30 23.31 1.48 11.67
C TYR A 30 24.83 1.29 11.66
N HIS A 31 25.55 1.97 10.76
CA HIS A 31 26.97 1.83 10.46
C HIS A 31 27.38 0.47 9.86
N CYS A 32 26.87 -0.65 10.39
CA CYS A 32 27.15 -1.99 9.90
C CYS A 32 26.14 -2.47 8.83
N ILE A 33 24.92 -1.93 8.85
CA ILE A 33 23.86 -2.26 7.90
C ILE A 33 23.09 -1.00 7.51
N ARG A 34 22.69 -0.95 6.25
CA ARG A 34 21.81 0.09 5.70
C ARG A 34 20.50 -0.54 5.27
N ILE A 35 19.40 -0.07 5.84
CA ILE A 35 18.06 -0.60 5.59
C ILE A 35 17.21 0.50 4.96
N HIS A 36 16.61 0.19 3.81
CA HIS A 36 15.66 1.08 3.15
C HIS A 36 14.26 0.80 3.69
N VAL A 37 13.62 1.83 4.21
CA VAL A 37 12.25 1.80 4.74
C VAL A 37 11.42 2.81 3.94
N PHE A 38 10.23 2.41 3.56
CA PHE A 38 9.28 3.27 2.88
C PHE A 38 8.23 3.75 3.86
N PHE A 39 7.97 5.05 3.83
CA PHE A 39 6.84 5.68 4.50
C PHE A 39 5.71 5.81 3.48
N CYS A 40 4.57 5.19 3.77
CA CYS A 40 3.45 5.10 2.85
C CYS A 40 2.14 5.56 3.48
N ASP A 41 1.32 6.23 2.67
CA ASP A 41 -0.10 6.40 2.95
C ASP A 41 -0.86 5.19 2.42
N TRP A 42 -1.29 4.33 3.34
CA TRP A 42 -2.02 3.11 3.01
C TRP A 42 -3.50 3.39 2.77
N VAL A 43 -4.07 2.75 1.76
CA VAL A 43 -5.50 2.77 1.49
C VAL A 43 -6.22 1.81 2.45
N ASP A 44 -7.43 2.19 2.85
CA ASP A 44 -8.31 1.32 3.64
C ASP A 44 -8.67 0.06 2.83
N SER A 45 -8.24 -1.10 3.30
CA SER A 45 -8.44 -2.38 2.61
C SER A 45 -9.90 -2.83 2.54
N GLY A 46 -10.77 -2.35 3.43
CA GLY A 46 -12.18 -2.71 3.46
C GLY A 46 -13.05 -1.88 2.52
N TYR A 47 -12.71 -0.60 2.33
CA TYR A 47 -13.57 0.33 1.60
C TYR A 47 -12.87 1.12 0.49
N GLY A 48 -11.55 1.22 0.51
CA GLY A 48 -10.75 1.94 -0.48
C GLY A 48 -10.26 1.06 -1.63
N VAL A 49 -10.56 -0.24 -1.60
CA VAL A 49 -10.18 -1.17 -2.67
C VAL A 49 -11.40 -1.93 -3.15
N LYS A 50 -11.63 -1.91 -4.47
CA LYS A 50 -12.68 -2.69 -5.14
C LYS A 50 -12.07 -3.47 -6.30
N THR A 51 -12.82 -4.46 -6.77
CA THR A 51 -12.48 -5.18 -8.00
C THR A 51 -13.59 -4.92 -9.01
N ASP A 52 -13.23 -4.54 -10.23
CA ASP A 52 -14.21 -4.37 -11.29
C ASP A 52 -14.62 -5.72 -11.91
N GLU A 53 -15.52 -5.67 -12.90
CA GLU A 53 -16.03 -6.86 -13.60
C GLU A 53 -14.96 -7.59 -14.41
N LEU A 54 -13.87 -6.90 -14.77
CA LEU A 54 -12.74 -7.43 -15.52
C LEU A 54 -11.62 -7.97 -14.62
N GLY A 55 -11.76 -7.84 -13.30
CA GLY A 55 -10.79 -8.29 -12.31
C GLY A 55 -9.72 -7.26 -11.94
N TYR A 56 -9.76 -6.04 -12.47
CA TYR A 56 -8.83 -4.98 -12.10
C TYR A 56 -9.14 -4.43 -10.71
N LYS A 57 -8.09 -4.01 -10.00
CA LYS A 57 -8.20 -3.38 -8.69
C LYS A 57 -8.41 -1.89 -8.85
N LEU A 58 -9.57 -1.42 -8.40
CA LEU A 58 -9.90 0.00 -8.28
C LEU A 58 -9.50 0.46 -6.88
N VAL A 59 -8.59 1.42 -6.81
CA VAL A 59 -8.01 1.88 -5.55
C VAL A 59 -8.31 3.36 -5.37
N ASP A 60 -9.04 3.69 -4.30
CA ASP A 60 -9.35 5.06 -3.90
C ASP A 60 -8.24 5.58 -2.98
N LEU A 61 -7.32 6.35 -3.57
CA LEU A 61 -6.18 6.95 -2.86
C LEU A 61 -6.57 8.00 -1.82
N TYR A 62 -7.81 8.52 -1.85
CA TYR A 62 -8.29 9.47 -0.85
C TYR A 62 -8.84 8.78 0.39
N ARG A 63 -9.11 7.47 0.30
CA ARG A 63 -9.67 6.69 1.41
C ARG A 63 -8.58 5.97 2.19
N LEU A 64 -7.84 6.75 2.97
CA LEU A 64 -6.70 6.27 3.76
C LEU A 64 -7.10 5.43 4.98
N GLY A 65 -6.36 4.35 5.21
CA GLY A 65 -6.44 3.45 6.36
C GLY A 65 -5.06 3.19 6.97
N HIS A 66 -4.97 2.25 7.92
CA HIS A 66 -3.70 1.76 8.47
C HIS A 66 -2.68 2.83 8.96
N LYS A 67 -3.14 4.04 9.33
CA LYS A 67 -2.30 5.19 9.73
C LYS A 67 -1.34 4.93 10.90
N LYS A 68 -1.57 3.88 11.67
CA LYS A 68 -0.74 3.47 12.82
C LYS A 68 0.45 2.60 12.42
N ASP A 69 0.49 2.10 11.18
CA ASP A 69 1.57 1.28 10.63
C ASP A 69 1.94 1.75 9.21
N PRO A 70 2.53 2.95 9.06
CA PRO A 70 2.80 3.54 7.76
C PRO A 70 4.09 3.02 7.11
N PHE A 71 4.94 2.30 7.85
CA PHE A 71 6.26 1.89 7.39
C PHE A 71 6.29 0.47 6.84
N ILE A 72 7.11 0.26 5.83
CA ILE A 72 7.40 -1.06 5.26
C ILE A 72 8.87 -1.13 4.84
N LEU A 73 9.50 -2.31 4.93
CA LEU A 73 10.82 -2.51 4.33
C LEU A 73 10.70 -2.47 2.81
N ALA A 74 11.69 -1.86 2.14
CA ALA A 74 11.71 -1.84 0.67
C ALA A 74 11.67 -3.24 0.06
N ALA A 75 12.30 -4.23 0.73
CA ALA A 75 12.31 -5.62 0.32
C ALA A 75 10.93 -6.32 0.37
N GLN A 76 9.96 -5.74 1.08
CA GLN A 76 8.60 -6.26 1.21
C GLN A 76 7.61 -5.54 0.29
N ALA A 77 8.10 -4.73 -0.65
CA ALA A 77 7.27 -3.85 -1.45
C ALA A 77 7.48 -4.10 -2.96
N ASN A 78 6.38 -4.27 -3.68
CA ASN A 78 6.38 -4.26 -5.15
C ASN A 78 5.95 -2.90 -5.67
N GLN A 79 6.71 -2.31 -6.59
CA GLN A 79 6.25 -1.09 -7.27
C GLN A 79 5.15 -1.42 -8.29
N VAL A 80 4.01 -0.75 -8.16
CA VAL A 80 2.90 -0.78 -9.10
C VAL A 80 2.55 0.65 -9.54
N PHE A 81 1.83 0.77 -10.65
CA PHE A 81 1.35 2.06 -11.17
C PHE A 81 -0.18 2.03 -11.26
N TYR A 82 -0.81 3.17 -10.96
CA TYR A 82 -2.24 3.37 -11.19
C TYR A 82 -2.51 4.18 -12.44
N VAL A 83 -3.62 3.85 -13.10
CA VAL A 83 -4.19 4.65 -14.18
C VAL A 83 -5.46 5.29 -13.64
N LYS A 84 -5.54 6.62 -13.72
CA LYS A 84 -6.76 7.35 -13.35
C LYS A 84 -7.86 7.01 -14.36
N GLU A 85 -9.04 6.65 -13.86
CA GLU A 85 -10.21 6.42 -14.69
C GLU A 85 -10.61 7.72 -15.41
N GLN A 86 -10.85 7.66 -16.71
CA GLN A 86 -11.23 8.82 -17.52
C GLN A 86 -12.71 9.18 -17.32
N GLY A 87 -13.04 9.71 -16.14
CA GLY A 87 -14.35 10.24 -15.79
C GLY A 87 -14.28 11.74 -15.47
N ASN A 88 -14.53 12.56 -16.49
CA ASN A 88 -14.77 14.01 -16.44
C ASN A 88 -13.66 14.91 -15.82
N SER A 89 -12.61 15.12 -16.63
CA SER A 89 -11.52 16.12 -16.54
C SER A 89 -10.18 15.69 -15.91
N GLY A 90 -9.21 15.51 -16.81
CA GLY A 90 -7.80 15.86 -16.61
C GLY A 90 -6.88 14.79 -16.03
N GLY A 91 -6.04 14.22 -16.91
CA GLY A 91 -4.68 13.76 -16.61
C GLY A 91 -4.49 12.31 -16.15
N LEU A 92 -3.57 11.61 -16.82
CA LEU A 92 -2.89 10.43 -16.27
C LEU A 92 -2.00 10.88 -15.11
N LEU A 93 -2.38 10.55 -13.87
CA LEU A 93 -1.53 10.74 -12.70
C LEU A 93 -0.83 9.42 -12.39
N PHE A 94 0.47 9.36 -12.67
CA PHE A 94 1.31 8.23 -12.30
C PHE A 94 1.79 8.42 -10.87
N TYR A 95 1.27 7.63 -9.94
CA TYR A 95 1.81 7.52 -8.60
C TYR A 95 2.78 6.34 -8.52
N ARG A 96 3.94 6.51 -7.89
CA ARG A 96 4.78 5.37 -7.47
C ARG A 96 4.08 4.74 -6.28
N VAL A 97 3.42 3.62 -6.51
CA VAL A 97 2.62 2.93 -5.50
C VAL A 97 3.28 1.62 -5.16
N LEU A 98 3.15 1.23 -3.89
CA LEU A 98 3.71 0.00 -3.40
C LEU A 98 2.59 -0.97 -3.04
N GLU A 99 2.66 -2.17 -3.61
CA GLU A 99 1.94 -3.34 -3.11
C GLU A 99 2.79 -3.95 -2.00
N ARG A 100 2.22 -4.06 -0.80
CA ARG A 100 2.86 -4.71 0.34
C ARG A 100 2.78 -6.23 0.15
N LEU A 101 3.93 -6.85 -0.12
CA LEU A 101 4.10 -8.29 -0.22
C LEU A 101 4.33 -8.89 1.17
N TYR A 102 3.54 -9.91 1.51
CA TYR A 102 3.73 -10.76 2.68
C TYR A 102 3.66 -12.23 2.31
#